data_AF-A0A527YY90-F1
#
_entry.id   AF-A0A527YY90-F1
#
_cell.length_a   1.000
_cell.length_b   1.000
_cell.length_c   1.000
_cell.angle_alpha   90.00
_cell.angle_beta   90.00
_cell.angle_gamma   90.00
#
_symmetry.space_group_name_H-M   'P 1'
#
loop_
_entity.id
_entity.type
_entity.pdbx_description
1 polymer ?
#
loop_
_entity_poly.entity_id
_entity_poly.type
_entity_poly.pdbx_seq_one_letter_code
_entity_poly.pdbx_strand_id
1 'polypeptide(L)'
;MNRIDRLRALTPYEADYVQWCAEQGALLREARFSDLDRENLAEEIESLGRRDKREIRSRMEVLLAHLLKWGFQPGHRSHSWQSSISEQRIWIGNIIKD
;
A
#
# COMPACT_ATOMS: atom_id res chain seq x y z
N MET A 1 -20.99 3.93 -35.82
CA MET A 1 -20.86 4.12 -34.37
C MET A 1 -21.78 3.10 -33.69
N ASN A 2 -21.27 1.95 -33.28
CA ASN A 2 -22.10 0.82 -32.87
C ASN A 2 -22.54 0.99 -31.40
N ARG A 3 -23.75 0.51 -31.08
CA ARG A 3 -24.45 0.72 -29.80
C ARG A 3 -23.80 0.01 -28.60
N ILE A 4 -22.71 -0.71 -28.83
CA ILE A 4 -22.03 -1.60 -27.87
C ILE A 4 -20.97 -0.85 -27.05
N ASP A 5 -20.46 0.28 -27.54
CA ASP A 5 -19.43 1.05 -26.83
C ASP A 5 -19.96 1.84 -25.62
N ARG A 6 -21.29 1.84 -25.39
CA ARG A 6 -21.94 2.77 -24.46
C ARG A 6 -22.11 2.28 -23.02
N LEU A 7 -21.78 1.02 -22.70
CA LEU A 7 -21.97 0.47 -21.33
C LEU A 7 -20.97 -0.65 -20.99
N ARG A 8 -19.66 -0.39 -21.06
CA ARG A 8 -18.78 -1.04 -20.07
C ARG A 8 -18.77 -0.10 -18.87
N ALA A 9 -19.67 -0.35 -17.93
CA ALA A 9 -19.57 0.31 -16.62
C ALA A 9 -18.17 0.01 -16.10
N LEU A 10 -17.41 1.05 -15.76
CA LEU A 10 -16.11 0.87 -15.13
C LEU A 10 -16.30 0.01 -13.89
N THR A 11 -15.34 -0.86 -13.64
CA THR A 11 -15.33 -1.70 -12.45
C THR A 11 -15.35 -0.75 -11.24
N PRO A 12 -16.31 -0.87 -10.31
CA PRO A 12 -16.34 0.02 -9.15
C PRO A 12 -15.08 -0.17 -8.29
N TYR A 13 -14.52 0.95 -7.83
CA TYR A 13 -13.32 0.97 -6.98
C TYR A 13 -13.41 -0.02 -5.79
N GLU A 14 -14.56 -0.05 -5.12
CA GLU A 14 -14.80 -0.91 -3.95
C GLU A 14 -15.04 -2.39 -4.29
N ALA A 15 -15.40 -2.71 -5.53
CA ALA A 15 -15.78 -4.06 -5.94
C ALA A 15 -14.58 -4.91 -6.36
N ASP A 16 -13.65 -4.31 -7.11
CA ASP A 16 -12.40 -4.95 -7.51
C ASP A 16 -11.33 -3.89 -7.80
N TYR A 17 -10.54 -3.58 -6.79
CA TYR A 17 -9.47 -2.58 -6.84
C TYR A 17 -8.41 -2.89 -7.89
N VAL A 18 -8.08 -4.18 -8.09
CA VAL A 18 -7.02 -4.59 -9.03
C VAL A 18 -7.48 -4.33 -10.46
N GLN A 19 -8.71 -4.75 -10.77
CA GLN A 19 -9.31 -4.52 -12.08
C GLN A 19 -9.56 -3.03 -12.33
N TRP A 20 -10.04 -2.27 -11.34
CA TRP A 20 -10.19 -0.81 -11.41
C TRP A 20 -8.84 -0.13 -11.72
N CYS A 21 -7.77 -0.48 -11.01
CA CYS A 21 -6.42 0.05 -11.27
C CYS A 21 -5.96 -0.19 -12.71
N ALA A 22 -6.19 -1.40 -13.23
CA ALA A 22 -5.82 -1.75 -14.60
C ALA A 22 -6.61 -0.93 -15.64
N GLU A 23 -7.92 -0.75 -15.41
CA GLU A 23 -8.81 0.05 -16.26
C GLU A 23 -8.43 1.53 -16.26
N GLN A 24 -8.20 2.13 -15.08
CA GLN A 24 -7.75 3.53 -14.98
C GLN A 24 -6.39 3.72 -15.65
N GLY A 25 -5.47 2.77 -15.48
CA GLY A 25 -4.17 2.79 -16.16
C GLY A 25 -4.27 2.69 -17.69
N ALA A 26 -5.23 1.93 -18.21
CA ALA A 26 -5.49 1.88 -19.66
C ALA A 26 -6.04 3.22 -20.17
N LEU A 27 -7.02 3.80 -19.48
CA LEU A 27 -7.59 5.11 -19.84
C LEU A 27 -6.55 6.24 -19.83
N LEU A 28 -5.64 6.24 -18.86
CA LEU A 28 -4.52 7.18 -18.81
C LEU A 28 -3.59 7.04 -20.04
N ARG A 29 -3.25 5.82 -20.44
CA ARG A 29 -2.40 5.57 -21.62
C ARG A 29 -3.09 5.96 -22.94
N GLU A 30 -4.40 5.80 -23.01
CA GLU A 30 -5.23 6.20 -24.15
C GLU A 30 -5.58 7.70 -24.16
N ALA A 31 -5.11 8.47 -23.17
CA ALA A 31 -5.44 9.89 -22.98
C ALA A 31 -6.95 10.18 -22.87
N ARG A 32 -7.73 9.21 -22.41
CA ARG A 32 -9.20 9.30 -22.25
C ARG A 32 -9.59 9.91 -20.91
N PHE A 33 -9.14 11.14 -20.65
CA PHE A 33 -9.30 11.79 -19.34
C PHE A 33 -10.76 12.04 -18.92
N SER A 34 -11.71 12.06 -19.86
CA SER A 34 -13.14 12.20 -19.57
C SER A 34 -13.72 11.00 -18.83
N ASP A 35 -13.09 9.83 -19.01
CA ASP A 35 -13.63 8.55 -18.57
C ASP A 35 -12.98 8.10 -17.25
N LEU A 36 -12.02 8.89 -16.74
CA LEU A 36 -11.34 8.58 -15.48
C LEU A 36 -12.26 8.76 -14.28
N ASP A 37 -12.09 7.86 -13.31
CA ASP A 37 -12.63 8.01 -11.97
C ASP A 37 -11.75 8.96 -11.15
N ARG A 38 -11.92 10.26 -11.42
CA ARG A 38 -11.00 11.32 -10.97
C ARG A 38 -10.94 11.48 -9.45
N GLU A 39 -12.04 11.26 -8.75
CA GLU A 39 -12.12 11.41 -7.30
C GLU A 39 -11.31 10.31 -6.61
N ASN A 40 -11.58 9.04 -6.94
CA ASN A 40 -10.84 7.91 -6.37
C ASN A 40 -9.35 7.93 -6.79
N LEU A 41 -9.03 8.36 -8.02
CA LEU A 41 -7.63 8.53 -8.44
C LEU A 41 -6.89 9.62 -7.66
N ALA A 42 -7.53 10.77 -7.41
CA ALA A 42 -6.94 11.84 -6.62
C ALA A 42 -6.69 11.38 -5.18
N GLU A 43 -7.68 10.72 -4.59
CA GLU A 43 -7.52 10.12 -3.26
C GLU A 43 -6.36 9.12 -3.24
N GLU A 44 -6.25 8.24 -4.24
CA GLU A 44 -5.14 7.28 -4.28
C GLU A 44 -3.76 7.93 -4.41
N ILE A 45 -3.63 8.95 -5.27
CA ILE A 45 -2.37 9.70 -5.39
C ILE A 45 -2.00 10.37 -4.05
N GLU A 46 -2.97 10.94 -3.34
CA GLU A 46 -2.76 11.50 -2.00
C GLU A 46 -2.46 10.42 -0.95
N SER A 47 -3.04 9.23 -1.13
CA SER A 47 -2.89 8.05 -0.27
C SER A 47 -1.48 7.45 -0.37
N LEU A 48 -0.89 7.44 -1.57
CA LEU A 48 0.45 6.87 -1.83
C LEU A 48 1.49 7.44 -0.85
N GLY A 49 1.56 8.77 -0.68
CA GLY A 49 2.49 9.39 0.27
C GLY A 49 2.14 9.13 1.75
N ARG A 50 0.88 8.82 2.06
CA ARG A 50 0.43 8.48 3.43
C ARG A 50 0.63 7.01 3.75
N ARG A 51 0.66 6.13 2.75
CA ARG A 51 0.79 4.68 2.92
C ARG A 51 2.16 4.33 3.51
N ASP A 52 3.24 4.81 2.91
CA ASP A 52 4.60 4.53 3.37
C ASP A 52 4.84 5.08 4.77
N LYS A 53 4.32 6.29 5.05
CA LYS A 53 4.37 6.89 6.39
C LYS A 53 3.63 6.06 7.44
N ARG A 54 2.45 5.50 7.10
CA ARG A 54 1.68 4.62 7.98
C ARG A 54 2.38 3.29 8.20
N GLU A 55 2.95 2.72 7.13
CA GLU A 55 3.68 1.45 7.20
C GLU A 55 4.95 1.58 8.04
N ILE A 56 5.76 2.63 7.83
CA ILE A 56 6.94 2.92 8.65
C ILE A 56 6.55 3.06 10.12
N ARG A 57 5.47 3.80 10.43
CA ARG A 57 4.97 3.95 11.80
C ARG A 57 4.65 2.60 12.44
N SER A 58 3.82 1.79 11.77
CA SER A 58 3.42 0.46 12.26
C SER A 58 4.63 -0.45 12.53
N ARG A 59 5.58 -0.49 11.58
CA ARG A 59 6.80 -1.30 11.74
C ARG A 59 7.71 -0.80 12.86
N MET A 60 7.81 0.52 13.03
CA MET A 60 8.58 1.12 14.12
C MET A 60 7.97 0.80 15.49
N GLU A 61 6.65 0.81 15.62
CA GLU A 61 5.97 0.42 16.86
C GLU A 61 6.32 -1.03 17.26
N VAL A 62 6.26 -1.96 16.30
CA VAL A 62 6.62 -3.37 16.51
C VAL A 62 8.12 -3.51 16.84
N LEU A 63 9.00 -2.81 16.11
CA LEU A 63 10.44 -2.86 16.32
C LEU A 63 10.82 -2.35 17.72
N LEU A 64 10.28 -1.21 18.14
CA LEU A 64 10.54 -0.63 19.46
C LEU A 64 10.05 -1.56 20.57
N ALA A 65 8.85 -2.12 20.45
CA ALA A 65 8.32 -3.07 21.42
C ALA A 65 9.24 -4.29 21.59
N HIS A 66 9.74 -4.87 20.49
CA HIS A 66 10.64 -6.02 20.57
C HIS A 66 12.05 -5.67 21.07
N LEU A 67 12.58 -4.50 20.72
CA LEU A 67 13.87 -4.03 21.27
C LEU A 67 13.79 -3.80 22.78
N LEU A 68 12.68 -3.24 23.28
CA LEU A 68 12.45 -3.08 24.71
C LEU A 68 12.35 -4.44 25.42
N LYS A 69 11.54 -5.36 24.89
CA LYS A 69 11.49 -6.74 25.41
C LYS A 69 12.86 -7.40 25.41
N TRP A 70 13.65 -7.22 24.34
CA TRP A 70 15.00 -7.78 24.24
C TRP A 70 15.96 -7.23 25.31
N GLY A 71 15.93 -5.91 25.54
CA GLY A 71 16.78 -5.24 26.53
C GLY A 71 16.42 -5.58 27.97
N PHE A 72 15.12 -5.61 28.28
CA PHE A 72 14.63 -5.70 29.66
C PHE A 72 14.14 -7.09 30.08
N GLN A 73 14.00 -8.04 29.16
CA GLN A 73 13.55 -9.41 29.44
C GLN A 73 14.54 -10.46 28.90
N PRO A 74 15.80 -10.48 29.39
CA PRO A 74 16.83 -11.39 28.86
C PRO A 74 16.46 -12.87 28.96
N GLY A 75 15.70 -13.27 29.99
CA GLY A 75 15.23 -14.66 30.17
C GLY A 75 14.13 -15.10 29.20
N HIS A 76 13.53 -14.18 28.44
CA HIS A 76 12.47 -14.46 27.47
C HIS A 76 12.92 -14.25 26.02
N ARG A 77 14.21 -13.98 25.81
CA ARG A 77 14.77 -13.85 24.46
C ARG A 77 14.55 -15.14 23.69
N SER A 78 14.06 -15.00 22.47
CA SER A 78 13.79 -16.11 21.57
C SER A 78 14.24 -15.77 20.16
N HIS A 79 14.49 -16.81 19.37
CA HIS A 79 14.75 -16.65 17.93
C HIS A 79 13.60 -15.94 17.23
N SER A 80 12.35 -16.16 17.65
CA SER A 80 11.19 -15.46 17.11
C SER A 80 11.30 -13.93 17.29
N TRP A 81 11.67 -13.46 18.49
CA TRP A 81 11.82 -12.02 18.73
C TRP A 81 12.97 -11.41 17.93
N GLN A 82 14.09 -12.14 17.81
CA GLN A 82 15.21 -11.72 17.00
C GLN A 82 14.83 -11.62 15.51
N SER A 83 14.08 -12.60 15.00
CA SER A 83 13.56 -12.59 13.64
C SER A 83 12.63 -11.41 13.40
N SER A 84 11.70 -11.13 14.32
CA SER A 84 10.81 -9.96 14.21
C SER A 84 11.60 -8.65 14.19
N ILE A 85 12.66 -8.50 15.00
CA ILE A 85 13.53 -7.31 14.98
C ILE A 85 14.21 -7.16 13.61
N SER A 86 14.81 -8.24 13.09
CA SER A 86 15.49 -8.24 11.79
C SER A 86 14.52 -7.93 10.65
N GLU A 87 13.34 -8.56 10.65
CA GLU A 87 12.29 -8.36 9.66
C GLU A 87 11.85 -6.88 9.62
N GLN A 88 11.51 -6.29 10.77
CA GLN A 88 11.07 -4.88 10.79
C GLN A 88 12.17 -3.94 10.27
N ARG A 89 13.44 -4.19 10.62
CA ARG A 89 14.56 -3.40 10.11
C ARG A 89 14.73 -3.50 8.60
N ILE A 90 14.60 -4.70 8.03
CA ILE A 90 14.71 -4.93 6.58
C ILE A 90 13.59 -4.18 5.85
N TRP A 91 12.33 -4.37 6.28
CA TRP A 91 11.20 -3.74 5.61
C TRP A 91 11.20 -2.23 5.71
N ILE A 92 11.54 -1.66 6.89
CA ILE A 92 11.72 -0.20 7.02
C ILE A 92 12.82 0.27 6.06
N GLY A 93 13.93 -0.46 5.96
CA GLY A 93 15.02 -0.15 5.04
C GLY A 93 14.64 -0.22 3.57
N ASN A 94 13.67 -1.07 3.19
CA ASN A 94 13.15 -1.14 1.83
C ASN A 94 12.29 0.08 1.52
N ILE A 95 11.35 0.43 2.41
CA ILE A 95 10.44 1.57 2.20
C ILE A 95 11.20 2.91 2.12
N ILE A 96 12.31 3.06 2.85
CA ILE A 96 13.13 4.29 2.81
C ILE A 96 13.98 4.41 1.51
N LYS A 97 14.21 3.30 0.80
CA LYS A 97 15.04 3.27 -0.41
C LYS A 97 14.25 3.46 -1.71
N ASP A 98 12.93 3.28 -1.66
CA ASP A 98 12.01 3.56 -2.77
C ASP A 98 11.79 5.08 -2.92
#